data_AF-A0A1T1AS75-F1
#
_entry.id   AF-A0A1T1AS75-F1
#
_cell.length_a   1.000
_cell.length_b   1.000
_cell.length_c   1.000
_cell.angle_alpha   90.00
_cell.angle_beta   90.00
_cell.angle_gamma   90.00
#
_symmetry.space_group_name_H-M   'P 1'
#
loop_
_entity.id
_entity.type
_entity.pdbx_description
1 polymer ?
#
loop_
_entity_poly.entity_id
_entity_poly.type
_entity_poly.pdbx_seq_one_letter_code
_entity_poly.pdbx_strand_id
1 'polypeptide(L)'
;MASLVFLSINKLKVTKKFRDTLFATLSVLGLTALGCGAACGMELTTFGNTLILSGPVTGSELVLVKEAFAANPKIDRVVLRNSHGGDAWTGYRVGDVLREAGVTTAVSGYCISSCSRMFLGGKYRVFTDDYPAERTYVGFHGHYDAQGNLDRNSVNKSGLFSWIVQHSDGKADSDLVMRWIAIEKNKGAANFFHPDVAATLGHSVFFCDGLKAQKTTSCEPVPTNAFERGVVTDLRRVSSPDQDTLPGRLRARQFPASGLAALEDLQKLPLDAAAGLEQYQRYLQASLPRAFAVAPTRQHWAWVSNATDDVNTLALKRCEERAKQPCVLYSVDDNVVYKP
;
A
#
# COMPACT_ATOMS: atom_id res chain seq x y z
N MET A 1 58.97 -40.90 36.91
CA MET A 1 59.14 -42.31 37.31
C MET A 1 58.19 -43.15 36.49
N ALA A 2 58.72 -44.16 35.81
CA ALA A 2 58.03 -44.98 34.83
C ALA A 2 57.06 -46.00 35.48
N SER A 3 55.97 -46.34 34.78
CA SER A 3 55.55 -47.73 34.56
C SER A 3 54.42 -47.79 33.52
N LEU A 4 54.69 -48.53 32.44
CA LEU A 4 53.71 -49.13 31.54
C LEU A 4 53.01 -50.29 32.26
N VAL A 5 51.72 -50.54 31.96
CA VAL A 5 51.21 -51.92 31.82
C VAL A 5 50.27 -52.02 30.61
N PHE A 6 50.44 -53.15 29.93
CA PHE A 6 49.96 -53.60 28.62
C PHE A 6 48.50 -54.07 28.58
N LEU A 7 47.92 -53.92 27.37
CA LEU A 7 47.02 -54.81 26.61
C LEU A 7 45.88 -55.59 27.29
N SER A 8 44.68 -55.48 26.69
CA SER A 8 44.06 -56.64 26.05
C SER A 8 43.08 -56.26 24.94
N ILE A 9 43.31 -56.81 23.75
CA ILE A 9 42.44 -56.78 22.58
C ILE A 9 41.67 -58.11 22.58
N ASN A 10 40.35 -58.08 22.40
CA ASN A 10 39.62 -59.25 21.92
C ASN A 10 38.82 -58.92 20.65
N LYS A 11 38.96 -59.83 19.68
CA LYS A 11 38.55 -59.76 18.27
C LYS A 11 37.19 -60.45 18.02
N LEU A 12 36.67 -60.20 16.81
CA LEU A 12 35.74 -61.00 15.97
C LEU A 12 34.23 -60.84 16.29
N LYS A 13 33.29 -60.83 15.34
CA LYS A 13 33.24 -60.78 13.86
C LYS A 13 31.73 -60.64 13.48
N VAL A 14 31.45 -59.95 12.36
CA VAL A 14 30.43 -60.30 11.33
C VAL A 14 28.94 -60.18 11.78
N THR A 15 28.09 -59.36 11.18
CA THR A 15 27.48 -59.57 9.85
C THR A 15 26.85 -58.31 9.25
N LYS A 16 26.97 -58.19 7.93
CA LYS A 16 26.35 -57.21 7.03
C LYS A 16 24.97 -57.71 6.57
N LYS A 17 23.87 -56.96 6.78
CA LYS A 17 22.72 -56.90 5.84
C LYS A 17 21.60 -55.92 6.29
N PHE A 18 20.93 -55.36 5.27
CA PHE A 18 19.69 -54.54 5.25
C PHE A 18 19.91 -53.04 5.49
N ARG A 19 19.98 -52.23 4.41
CA ARG A 19 18.89 -51.68 3.56
C ARG A 19 18.22 -50.47 4.22
N ASP A 20 18.38 -49.35 3.50
CA ASP A 20 17.42 -48.26 3.31
C ASP A 20 17.02 -47.48 4.57
N THR A 21 17.57 -46.27 4.75
CA THR A 21 16.83 -44.99 4.75
C THR A 21 17.82 -43.85 5.03
N LEU A 22 18.07 -43.03 4.01
CA LEU A 22 18.83 -41.78 4.12
C LEU A 22 17.91 -40.74 4.76
N PHE A 23 18.05 -40.46 6.07
CA PHE A 23 17.45 -39.26 6.66
C PHE A 23 18.31 -38.06 6.31
N ALA A 24 17.91 -37.33 5.27
CA ALA A 24 18.39 -35.98 5.02
C ALA A 24 17.78 -35.05 6.08
N THR A 25 18.56 -34.68 7.08
CA THR A 25 18.22 -33.60 8.01
C THR A 25 18.37 -32.27 7.27
N LEU A 26 17.26 -31.72 6.78
CA LEU A 26 17.18 -30.30 6.39
C LEU A 26 17.17 -29.45 7.67
N SER A 27 18.30 -28.83 7.97
CA SER A 27 18.38 -27.75 8.95
C SER A 27 17.71 -26.51 8.37
N VAL A 28 16.44 -26.28 8.71
CA VAL A 28 15.78 -25.00 8.49
C VAL A 28 16.33 -24.03 9.53
N LEU A 29 17.26 -23.16 9.14
CA LEU A 29 17.57 -21.96 9.91
C LEU A 29 16.31 -21.09 9.88
N GLY A 30 15.58 -21.06 10.99
CA GLY A 30 14.48 -20.12 11.19
C GLY A 30 15.03 -18.70 11.19
N LEU A 31 14.74 -17.95 10.11
CA LEU A 31 14.84 -16.50 10.12
C LEU A 31 13.76 -15.98 11.08
N THR A 32 14.15 -15.71 12.32
CA THR A 32 13.36 -14.88 13.22
C THR A 32 13.33 -13.46 12.64
N ALA A 33 12.21 -13.10 12.02
CA ALA A 33 11.94 -11.72 11.65
C ALA A 33 11.84 -10.88 12.92
N LEU A 34 12.92 -10.15 13.23
CA LEU A 34 12.90 -9.08 14.22
C LEU A 34 12.00 -7.97 13.67
N GLY A 35 10.78 -7.89 14.19
CA GLY A 35 9.84 -6.82 13.90
C GLY A 35 10.44 -5.48 14.32
N CYS A 36 10.61 -4.57 13.35
CA CYS A 36 11.07 -3.23 13.61
C CYS A 36 9.90 -2.40 14.16
N GLY A 37 9.92 -2.11 15.46
CA GLY A 37 8.99 -1.23 16.17
C GLY A 37 9.34 0.26 16.09
N ALA A 38 10.16 0.68 15.12
CA ALA A 38 10.39 2.08 14.79
C ALA A 38 9.89 2.30 13.35
N ALA A 39 9.33 3.48 13.06
CA ALA A 39 8.96 3.85 11.70
C ALA A 39 10.17 3.65 10.79
N CYS A 40 10.20 2.54 10.06
CA CYS A 40 11.25 2.27 9.10
C CYS A 40 11.18 3.40 8.08
N GLY A 41 12.33 4.01 7.78
CA GLY A 41 12.42 4.94 6.66
C GLY A 41 11.97 4.29 5.37
N MET A 42 11.80 5.10 4.34
CA MET A 42 11.35 4.61 3.05
C MET A 42 12.23 3.45 2.58
N GLU A 43 11.61 2.35 2.18
CA GLU A 43 12.27 1.20 1.58
C GLU A 43 12.55 1.50 0.11
N LEU A 44 13.74 1.15 -0.37
CA LEU A 44 14.15 1.27 -1.77
C LEU A 44 14.53 -0.09 -2.34
N THR A 45 13.85 -0.48 -3.42
CA THR A 45 14.12 -1.75 -4.09
C THR A 45 14.22 -1.54 -5.60
N THR A 46 15.25 -2.11 -6.23
CA THR A 46 15.48 -2.00 -7.67
C THR A 46 15.08 -3.29 -8.38
N PHE A 47 14.28 -3.15 -9.43
CA PHE A 47 13.85 -4.22 -10.33
C PHE A 47 14.17 -3.82 -11.78
N GLY A 48 15.28 -4.33 -12.31
CA GLY A 48 15.75 -3.93 -13.64
C GLY A 48 15.98 -2.41 -13.70
N ASN A 49 15.26 -1.73 -14.60
CA ASN A 49 15.31 -0.27 -14.77
C ASN A 49 14.29 0.49 -13.90
N THR A 50 13.61 -0.19 -12.97
CA THR A 50 12.64 0.45 -12.07
C THR A 50 13.17 0.50 -10.65
N LEU A 51 13.13 1.69 -10.05
CA LEU A 51 13.34 1.89 -8.62
C LEU A 51 11.97 2.03 -7.94
N ILE A 52 11.74 1.31 -6.86
CA ILE A 52 10.48 1.35 -6.08
C ILE A 52 10.79 1.92 -4.71
N LEU A 53 10.03 2.93 -4.31
CA LEU A 53 10.14 3.64 -3.04
C LEU A 53 8.83 3.46 -2.27
N SER A 54 8.88 2.88 -1.06
CA SER A 54 7.68 2.65 -0.26
C SER A 54 7.83 3.00 1.21
N GLY A 55 6.79 3.55 1.83
CA GLY A 55 6.80 3.93 3.24
C GLY A 55 7.03 5.43 3.51
N PRO A 56 7.32 5.81 4.76
CA PRO A 56 7.43 7.21 5.16
C PRO A 56 8.72 7.86 4.67
N VAL A 57 8.67 9.15 4.34
CA VAL A 57 9.86 9.94 3.96
C VAL A 57 10.54 10.45 5.23
N THR A 58 11.78 10.05 5.47
CA THR A 58 12.47 10.28 6.76
C THR A 58 13.70 11.18 6.67
N GLY A 59 14.16 11.51 5.46
CA GLY A 59 15.31 12.38 5.24
C GLY A 59 16.48 11.69 4.54
N SER A 60 16.59 10.36 4.65
CA SER A 60 17.68 9.58 4.04
C SER A 60 17.51 9.37 2.54
N GLU A 61 16.29 9.55 2.02
CA GLU A 61 15.91 9.12 0.67
C GLU A 61 16.69 9.85 -0.41
N LEU A 62 17.10 11.10 -0.19
CA LEU A 62 17.89 11.84 -1.16
C LEU A 62 19.23 11.15 -1.48
N VAL A 63 19.91 10.65 -0.46
CA VAL A 63 21.19 9.95 -0.63
C VAL A 63 20.95 8.61 -1.31
N LEU A 64 19.97 7.84 -0.81
CA LEU A 64 19.66 6.51 -1.31
C LEU A 64 19.22 6.52 -2.79
N VAL A 65 18.42 7.51 -3.20
CA VAL A 65 18.01 7.67 -4.61
C VAL A 65 19.21 8.00 -5.50
N LYS A 66 20.12 8.89 -5.06
CA LYS A 66 21.33 9.23 -5.82
C LYS A 66 22.25 8.03 -5.97
N GLU A 67 22.43 7.26 -4.89
CA GLU A 67 23.22 6.02 -4.92
C GLU A 67 22.60 4.97 -5.85
N ALA A 68 21.27 4.82 -5.84
CA ALA A 68 20.59 3.91 -6.76
C ALA A 68 20.81 4.28 -8.24
N PHE A 69 20.72 5.56 -8.60
CA PHE A 69 21.03 6.02 -9.96
C PHE A 69 22.51 5.86 -10.33
N ALA A 70 23.42 6.10 -9.39
CA ALA A 70 24.84 5.89 -9.62
C ALA A 70 25.17 4.41 -9.84
N ALA A 71 24.55 3.52 -9.07
CA ALA A 71 24.70 2.07 -9.19
C ALA A 71 24.05 1.51 -10.45
N ASN A 72 22.92 2.09 -10.89
CA ASN A 72 22.22 1.69 -12.09
C ASN A 72 21.76 2.90 -12.93
N PRO A 73 22.62 3.40 -13.84
CA PRO A 73 22.29 4.53 -14.72
C PRO A 73 21.17 4.25 -15.73
N LYS A 74 20.69 3.01 -15.84
CA LYS A 74 19.58 2.63 -16.73
C LYS A 74 18.21 2.82 -16.10
N ILE A 75 18.13 3.20 -14.82
CA ILE A 75 16.84 3.44 -14.17
C ILE A 75 16.12 4.57 -14.92
N ASP A 76 14.98 4.24 -15.51
CA ASP A 76 14.13 5.15 -16.27
C ASP A 76 12.74 5.32 -15.63
N ARG A 77 12.43 4.52 -14.61
CA ARG A 77 11.17 4.54 -13.89
C ARG A 77 11.36 4.52 -12.38
N VAL A 78 10.58 5.34 -11.69
CA VAL A 78 10.52 5.39 -10.23
C VAL A 78 9.07 5.22 -9.77
N VAL A 79 8.77 4.13 -9.07
CA VAL A 79 7.45 3.85 -8.50
C VAL A 79 7.41 4.35 -7.06
N LEU A 80 6.47 5.24 -6.76
CA LEU A 80 6.22 5.77 -5.43
C LEU A 80 4.99 5.03 -4.87
N ARG A 81 5.20 4.24 -3.82
CA ARG A 81 4.21 3.26 -3.33
C ARG A 81 3.79 3.51 -1.89
N ASN A 82 2.49 3.62 -1.65
CA ASN A 82 1.88 3.68 -0.31
C ASN A 82 2.66 4.56 0.68
N SER A 83 2.85 5.83 0.33
CA SER A 83 3.59 6.77 1.15
C SER A 83 2.71 7.96 1.56
N HIS A 84 2.63 8.19 2.86
CA HIS A 84 2.01 9.39 3.43
C HIS A 84 2.94 10.61 3.39
N GLY A 85 4.16 10.45 2.88
CA GLY A 85 5.21 11.47 2.93
C GLY A 85 5.89 11.50 4.30
N GLY A 86 6.26 12.70 4.75
CA GLY A 86 7.12 12.93 5.90
C GLY A 86 7.97 14.18 5.67
N ASP A 87 9.30 14.05 5.72
CA ASP A 87 10.21 15.18 5.60
C ASP A 87 9.96 15.99 4.30
N ALA A 88 9.62 17.27 4.47
CA ALA A 88 9.20 18.12 3.38
C ALA A 88 10.36 18.43 2.43
N TRP A 89 11.54 18.72 2.98
CA TRP A 89 12.73 19.12 2.22
C TRP A 89 13.19 17.99 1.29
N THR A 90 13.24 16.77 1.79
CA THR A 90 13.60 15.59 1.01
C THR A 90 12.61 15.33 -0.12
N GLY A 91 11.31 15.60 0.09
CA GLY A 91 10.31 15.54 -0.98
C GLY A 91 10.65 16.43 -2.18
N TYR A 92 11.06 17.68 -1.93
CA TYR A 92 11.51 18.59 -3.00
C TYR A 92 12.79 18.09 -3.66
N ARG A 93 13.80 17.74 -2.85
CA ARG A 93 15.13 17.40 -3.39
C ARG A 93 15.14 16.12 -4.17
N VAL A 94 14.40 15.11 -3.73
CA VAL A 94 14.22 13.91 -4.54
C VAL A 94 13.42 14.25 -5.79
N GLY A 95 12.35 15.06 -5.70
CA GLY A 95 11.63 15.55 -6.88
C GLY A 95 12.54 16.22 -7.92
N ASP A 96 13.41 17.13 -7.49
CA ASP A 96 14.39 17.81 -8.35
C ASP A 96 15.34 16.81 -9.02
N VAL A 97 15.89 15.85 -8.26
CA VAL A 97 16.78 14.79 -8.79
C VAL A 97 16.06 13.93 -9.83
N LEU A 98 14.81 13.56 -9.58
CA LEU A 98 14.00 12.77 -10.52
C LEU A 98 13.71 13.58 -11.80
N ARG A 99 13.47 14.89 -11.67
CA ARG A 99 13.29 15.79 -12.82
C ARG A 99 14.53 15.86 -13.67
N GLU A 100 15.69 16.10 -13.05
CA GLU A 100 17.00 16.19 -13.71
C GLU A 100 17.37 14.88 -14.41
N ALA A 101 17.09 13.73 -13.78
CA ALA A 101 17.31 12.41 -14.38
C ALA A 101 16.36 12.11 -15.55
N GLY A 102 15.26 12.88 -15.71
CA GLY A 102 14.33 12.72 -16.82
C GLY A 102 13.49 11.45 -16.77
N VAL A 103 13.34 10.85 -15.58
CA VAL A 103 12.65 9.57 -15.40
C VAL A 103 11.13 9.70 -15.45
N THR A 104 10.46 8.55 -15.64
CA THR A 104 9.02 8.40 -15.42
C THR A 104 8.76 8.12 -13.94
N THR A 105 7.93 8.92 -13.27
CA THR A 105 7.39 8.57 -11.96
C THR A 105 6.02 7.92 -12.10
N ALA A 106 5.75 6.93 -11.25
CA ALA A 106 4.51 6.19 -11.25
C ALA A 106 3.96 6.05 -9.82
N VAL A 107 2.66 6.23 -9.61
CA VAL A 107 2.04 6.07 -8.29
C VAL A 107 1.37 4.72 -8.15
N SER A 108 1.72 4.01 -7.07
CA SER A 108 1.24 2.68 -6.69
C SER A 108 0.54 2.74 -5.34
N GLY A 109 -0.79 2.62 -5.34
CA GLY A 109 -1.60 2.97 -4.17
C GLY A 109 -1.56 4.49 -3.96
N TYR A 110 -1.17 4.96 -2.78
CA TYR A 110 -1.20 6.40 -2.48
C TYR A 110 0.20 7.03 -2.37
N CYS A 111 0.28 8.31 -2.72
CA CYS A 111 1.49 9.12 -2.59
C CYS A 111 1.11 10.56 -2.19
N ILE A 112 1.27 10.89 -0.91
CA ILE A 112 0.73 12.10 -0.29
C ILE A 112 1.87 12.95 0.27
N SER A 113 1.66 14.26 0.42
CA SER A 113 2.61 15.16 1.10
C SER A 113 3.96 15.23 0.39
N SER A 114 5.08 15.00 1.08
CA SER A 114 6.41 14.97 0.47
C SER A 114 6.53 13.90 -0.62
N CYS A 115 5.81 12.77 -0.54
CA CYS A 115 5.78 11.79 -1.63
C CYS A 115 5.21 12.42 -2.90
N SER A 116 4.11 13.19 -2.82
CA SER A 116 3.52 13.78 -4.02
C SER A 116 4.44 14.77 -4.72
N ARG A 117 5.36 15.41 -3.97
CA ARG A 117 6.46 16.21 -4.52
C ARG A 117 7.48 15.33 -5.24
N MET A 118 7.90 14.21 -4.66
CA MET A 118 8.77 13.25 -5.34
C MET A 118 8.15 12.78 -6.66
N PHE A 119 6.87 12.41 -6.63
CA PHE A 119 6.13 12.02 -7.82
C PHE A 119 6.06 13.13 -8.88
N LEU A 120 5.72 14.37 -8.49
CA LEU A 120 5.63 15.50 -9.43
C LEU A 120 6.98 15.86 -10.07
N GLY A 121 8.09 15.46 -9.41
CA GLY A 121 9.44 15.53 -9.96
C GLY A 121 9.64 14.82 -11.29
N GLY A 122 8.94 13.71 -11.54
CA GLY A 122 9.10 12.95 -12.79
C GLY A 122 8.87 13.80 -14.04
N LYS A 123 9.70 13.58 -15.08
CA LYS A 123 9.51 14.21 -16.39
C LYS A 123 8.25 13.69 -17.08
N TYR A 124 7.99 12.39 -16.92
CA TYR A 124 6.73 11.75 -17.26
C TYR A 124 6.10 11.21 -15.99
N ARG A 125 4.77 11.24 -15.90
CA ARG A 125 4.03 10.96 -14.67
C ARG A 125 2.79 10.13 -14.99
N VAL A 126 2.67 8.96 -14.38
CA VAL A 126 1.59 7.99 -14.64
C VAL A 126 1.01 7.41 -13.36
N PHE A 127 -0.19 6.85 -13.45
CA PHE A 127 -0.70 5.95 -12.43
C PHE A 127 -0.33 4.51 -12.75
N THR A 128 -0.17 3.69 -11.72
CA THR A 128 -0.08 2.24 -11.93
C THR A 128 -1.45 1.57 -11.95
N ASP A 129 -1.47 0.29 -12.33
CA ASP A 129 -2.58 -0.63 -12.08
C ASP A 129 -2.29 -1.59 -10.92
N ASP A 130 -1.31 -1.32 -10.07
CA ASP A 130 -0.91 -2.18 -8.94
C ASP A 130 -2.04 -2.43 -7.94
N TYR A 131 -2.81 -1.37 -7.67
CA TYR A 131 -3.92 -1.32 -6.74
C TYR A 131 -5.20 -0.89 -7.49
N PRO A 132 -6.40 -1.14 -6.91
CA PRO A 132 -7.64 -0.61 -7.45
C PRO A 132 -7.57 0.90 -7.71
N ALA A 133 -8.21 1.33 -8.79
CA ALA A 133 -8.14 2.69 -9.28
C ALA A 133 -8.65 3.72 -8.26
N GLU A 134 -9.71 3.39 -7.54
CA GLU A 134 -10.33 4.18 -6.47
C GLU A 134 -9.52 4.24 -5.17
N ARG A 135 -8.37 3.55 -5.14
CA ARG A 135 -7.40 3.56 -4.02
C ARG A 135 -6.03 4.05 -4.45
N THR A 136 -5.90 4.44 -5.71
CA THR A 136 -4.64 4.90 -6.29
C THR A 136 -4.71 6.39 -6.57
N TYR A 137 -4.01 7.21 -5.77
CA TYR A 137 -4.12 8.66 -5.83
C TYR A 137 -2.86 9.39 -5.34
N VAL A 138 -2.74 10.65 -5.78
CA VAL A 138 -1.69 11.58 -5.35
C VAL A 138 -2.33 12.72 -4.56
N GLY A 139 -1.83 12.97 -3.35
CA GLY A 139 -2.37 13.98 -2.43
C GLY A 139 -1.43 15.18 -2.24
N PHE A 140 -1.91 16.39 -2.51
CA PHE A 140 -1.14 17.63 -2.33
C PHE A 140 -1.69 18.47 -1.17
N HIS A 141 -0.80 19.01 -0.35
CA HIS A 141 -1.11 19.92 0.75
C HIS A 141 0.12 20.74 1.18
N GLY A 142 -0.05 21.60 2.18
CA GLY A 142 1.00 22.46 2.75
C GLY A 142 2.06 21.74 3.59
N HIS A 143 2.78 22.49 4.43
CA HIS A 143 3.73 22.00 5.44
C HIS A 143 3.10 22.10 6.82
N TYR A 144 3.43 21.20 7.72
CA TYR A 144 2.81 21.15 9.04
C TYR A 144 3.85 21.03 10.15
N ASP A 145 3.55 21.62 11.30
CA ASP A 145 4.29 21.41 12.54
C ASP A 145 4.01 20.00 13.13
N ALA A 146 4.68 19.67 14.22
CA ALA A 146 4.52 18.38 14.90
C ALA A 146 3.10 18.15 15.47
N GLN A 147 2.30 19.21 15.63
CA GLN A 147 0.92 19.16 16.08
C GLN A 147 -0.08 19.10 14.90
N GLY A 148 0.41 19.10 13.67
CA GLY A 148 -0.39 19.04 12.46
C GLY A 148 -1.02 20.37 12.05
N ASN A 149 -0.55 21.51 12.58
CA ASN A 149 -0.98 22.83 12.15
C ASN A 149 -0.13 23.35 10.99
N LEU A 150 -0.76 24.08 10.08
CA LEU A 150 -0.10 24.65 8.90
C LEU A 150 1.07 25.57 9.30
N ASP A 151 2.28 25.22 8.84
CA ASP A 151 3.45 26.07 8.90
C ASP A 151 3.56 26.93 7.63
N ARG A 152 2.86 28.06 7.65
CA ARG A 152 2.84 29.03 6.53
C ARG A 152 4.23 29.55 6.20
N ASN A 153 5.09 29.72 7.21
CA ASN A 153 6.45 30.22 7.02
C ASN A 153 7.29 29.23 6.23
N SER A 154 7.20 27.94 6.58
CA SER A 154 7.89 26.86 5.86
C SER A 154 7.36 26.69 4.43
N VAL A 155 6.04 26.77 4.22
CA VAL A 155 5.42 26.75 2.87
C VAL A 155 5.98 27.87 1.99
N ASN A 156 5.98 29.11 2.51
CA ASN A 156 6.43 30.29 1.77
C ASN A 156 7.94 30.26 1.51
N LYS A 157 8.75 29.97 2.54
CA LYS A 157 10.22 29.92 2.44
C LYS A 157 10.70 28.85 1.45
N SER A 158 9.98 27.73 1.36
CA SER A 158 10.31 26.65 0.43
C SER A 158 9.81 26.91 -1.00
N GLY A 159 8.98 27.93 -1.21
CA GLY A 159 8.40 28.24 -2.52
C GLY A 159 7.47 27.14 -3.03
N LEU A 160 6.68 26.50 -2.16
CA LEU A 160 5.83 25.35 -2.54
C LEU A 160 4.94 25.64 -3.75
N PHE A 161 4.31 26.82 -3.77
CA PHE A 161 3.46 27.25 -4.89
C PHE A 161 4.22 27.24 -6.22
N SER A 162 5.34 27.97 -6.29
CA SER A 162 6.12 28.09 -7.53
C SER A 162 6.72 26.76 -7.93
N TRP A 163 7.16 25.96 -6.95
CA TRP A 163 7.69 24.63 -7.19
C TRP A 163 6.64 23.71 -7.84
N ILE A 164 5.38 23.73 -7.37
CA ILE A 164 4.30 22.94 -7.99
C ILE A 164 3.97 23.42 -9.40
N VAL A 165 3.84 24.74 -9.60
CA VAL A 165 3.54 25.29 -10.94
C VAL A 165 4.64 24.91 -11.93
N GLN A 166 5.90 24.97 -11.52
CA GLN A 166 7.04 24.54 -12.34
C GLN A 166 6.98 23.03 -12.66
N HIS A 167 6.72 22.18 -11.67
CA HIS A 167 6.77 20.73 -11.84
C HIS A 167 5.51 20.12 -12.44
N SER A 168 4.43 20.89 -12.53
CA SER A 168 3.21 20.55 -13.31
C SER A 168 3.27 21.00 -14.77
N ASP A 169 4.45 21.43 -15.23
CA ASP A 169 4.67 21.97 -16.58
C ASP A 169 3.78 23.18 -16.88
N GLY A 170 3.53 24.01 -15.85
CA GLY A 170 2.70 25.22 -15.91
C GLY A 170 1.19 24.96 -15.93
N LYS A 171 0.74 23.71 -15.79
CA LYS A 171 -0.68 23.35 -15.89
C LYS A 171 -1.44 23.36 -14.56
N ALA A 172 -0.75 23.38 -13.43
CA ALA A 172 -1.44 23.44 -12.15
C ALA A 172 -2.31 24.71 -12.08
N ASP A 173 -3.55 24.52 -11.61
CA ASP A 173 -4.46 25.63 -11.37
C ASP A 173 -4.01 26.42 -10.14
N SER A 174 -3.62 27.68 -10.34
CA SER A 174 -3.10 28.53 -9.27
C SER A 174 -4.06 28.67 -8.10
N ASP A 175 -5.37 28.79 -8.34
CA ASP A 175 -6.35 28.96 -7.27
C ASP A 175 -6.48 27.67 -6.47
N LEU A 176 -6.52 26.53 -7.16
CA LEU A 176 -6.56 25.23 -6.50
C LEU A 176 -5.26 24.93 -5.72
N VAL A 177 -4.09 25.32 -6.26
CA VAL A 177 -2.80 25.22 -5.55
C VAL A 177 -2.84 26.05 -4.28
N MET A 178 -3.28 27.31 -4.37
CA MET A 178 -3.40 28.20 -3.21
C MET A 178 -4.34 27.62 -2.15
N ARG A 179 -5.44 26.98 -2.56
CA ARG A 179 -6.35 26.28 -1.65
C ARG A 179 -5.64 25.14 -0.91
N TRP A 180 -4.94 24.24 -1.60
CA TRP A 180 -4.38 23.06 -0.93
C TRP A 180 -3.13 23.36 -0.09
N ILE A 181 -2.32 24.36 -0.45
CA ILE A 181 -1.16 24.76 0.38
C ILE A 181 -1.58 25.53 1.65
N ALA A 182 -2.83 26.00 1.70
CA ALA A 182 -3.39 26.76 2.81
C ALA A 182 -4.29 25.94 3.75
N ILE A 183 -4.41 24.61 3.53
CA ILE A 183 -5.16 23.70 4.40
C ILE A 183 -4.59 23.76 5.82
N GLU A 184 -5.41 24.13 6.81
CA GLU A 184 -4.96 24.43 8.17
C GLU A 184 -4.48 23.21 8.97
N LYS A 185 -5.03 22.03 8.65
CA LYS A 185 -4.77 20.77 9.36
C LYS A 185 -4.23 19.70 8.42
N ASN A 186 -3.23 18.96 8.89
CA ASN A 186 -2.54 17.89 8.15
C ASN A 186 -3.39 16.66 7.75
N LYS A 187 -4.70 16.72 7.93
CA LYS A 187 -5.65 15.67 7.53
C LYS A 187 -6.29 15.97 6.17
N GLY A 188 -6.03 17.14 5.60
CA GLY A 188 -6.57 17.57 4.32
C GLY A 188 -5.57 17.42 3.17
N ALA A 189 -6.09 17.30 1.96
CA ALA A 189 -5.32 17.30 0.73
C ALA A 189 -6.23 17.55 -0.47
N ALA A 190 -5.67 18.06 -1.56
CA ALA A 190 -6.24 17.87 -2.90
C ALA A 190 -5.77 16.52 -3.45
N ASN A 191 -6.70 15.60 -3.64
CA ASN A 191 -6.42 14.23 -4.02
C ASN A 191 -6.79 14.00 -5.48
N PHE A 192 -5.80 13.64 -6.26
CA PHE A 192 -5.92 13.37 -7.69
C PHE A 192 -5.87 11.87 -7.93
N PHE A 193 -6.95 11.35 -8.48
CA PHE A 193 -7.03 9.99 -8.99
C PHE A 193 -6.78 10.01 -10.50
N HIS A 194 -6.62 8.82 -11.08
CA HIS A 194 -6.62 8.69 -12.51
C HIS A 194 -7.98 9.13 -13.11
N PRO A 195 -8.04 9.81 -14.27
CA PRO A 195 -9.29 10.39 -14.78
C PRO A 195 -10.44 9.40 -15.03
N ASP A 196 -10.14 8.14 -15.36
CA ASP A 196 -11.15 7.08 -15.59
C ASP A 196 -12.06 6.80 -14.38
N VAL A 197 -11.62 7.09 -13.14
CA VAL A 197 -12.44 6.85 -11.95
C VAL A 197 -13.67 7.75 -11.89
N ALA A 198 -13.70 8.82 -12.66
CA ALA A 198 -14.88 9.67 -12.76
C ALA A 198 -16.11 8.90 -13.27
N ALA A 199 -15.92 7.84 -14.06
CA ALA A 199 -17.01 6.98 -14.52
C ALA A 199 -17.72 6.23 -13.39
N THR A 200 -17.02 5.95 -12.28
CA THR A 200 -17.55 5.20 -11.13
C THR A 200 -17.84 6.11 -9.93
N LEU A 201 -17.02 7.13 -9.71
CA LEU A 201 -17.10 8.04 -8.55
C LEU A 201 -17.74 9.39 -8.87
N GLY A 202 -18.09 9.65 -10.13
CA GLY A 202 -18.58 10.95 -10.62
C GLY A 202 -17.47 12.00 -10.81
N HIS A 203 -16.39 11.92 -10.04
CA HIS A 203 -15.23 12.82 -10.11
C HIS A 203 -13.91 12.07 -9.93
N SER A 204 -12.81 12.68 -10.41
CA SER A 204 -11.45 12.15 -10.24
C SER A 204 -10.55 13.01 -9.35
N VAL A 205 -11.09 14.11 -8.81
CA VAL A 205 -10.38 15.01 -7.90
C VAL A 205 -11.27 15.34 -6.72
N PHE A 206 -10.74 15.18 -5.51
CA PHE A 206 -11.44 15.43 -4.27
C PHE A 206 -10.60 16.28 -3.31
N PHE A 207 -11.15 17.38 -2.84
CA PHE A 207 -10.51 18.32 -1.92
C PHE A 207 -11.01 18.11 -0.49
N CYS A 208 -10.13 17.62 0.39
CA CYS A 208 -10.40 17.46 1.81
C CYS A 208 -9.83 18.65 2.59
N ASP A 209 -10.66 19.34 3.37
CA ASP A 209 -10.30 20.53 4.15
C ASP A 209 -9.44 20.23 5.40
N GLY A 210 -9.35 18.96 5.80
CA GLY A 210 -8.61 18.50 6.96
C GLY A 210 -9.28 18.73 8.32
N LEU A 211 -10.48 19.30 8.35
CA LEU A 211 -11.23 19.57 9.59
C LEU A 211 -11.85 18.30 10.16
N LYS A 212 -12.24 17.36 9.29
CA LYS A 212 -12.82 16.07 9.66
C LYS A 212 -12.04 14.92 9.03
N ALA A 213 -11.86 13.84 9.80
CA ALA A 213 -11.36 12.59 9.24
C ALA A 213 -12.50 11.93 8.46
N GLN A 214 -12.33 11.80 7.15
CA GLN A 214 -13.30 11.19 6.26
C GLN A 214 -12.60 10.52 5.08
N LYS A 215 -13.35 9.71 4.32
CA LYS A 215 -12.82 9.11 3.09
C LYS A 215 -12.51 10.19 2.07
N THR A 216 -11.41 10.01 1.35
CA THR A 216 -10.99 10.91 0.28
C THR A 216 -12.11 11.18 -0.72
N THR A 217 -12.83 10.15 -1.14
CA THR A 217 -13.93 10.23 -2.12
C THR A 217 -15.24 10.80 -1.56
N SER A 218 -15.28 11.10 -0.26
CA SER A 218 -16.41 11.79 0.41
C SER A 218 -16.15 13.28 0.63
N CYS A 219 -14.99 13.79 0.20
CA CYS A 219 -14.64 15.20 0.28
C CYS A 219 -15.24 16.02 -0.89
N GLU A 220 -15.01 17.33 -0.91
CA GLU A 220 -15.52 18.22 -1.97
C GLU A 220 -15.04 17.74 -3.35
N PRO A 221 -15.94 17.42 -4.30
CA PRO A 221 -15.52 17.11 -5.66
C PRO A 221 -15.05 18.37 -6.38
N VAL A 222 -13.91 18.28 -7.08
CA VAL A 222 -13.38 19.38 -7.89
C VAL A 222 -13.55 19.02 -9.37
N PRO A 223 -14.18 19.88 -10.20
CA PRO A 223 -14.49 19.58 -11.60
C PRO A 223 -13.26 19.72 -12.52
N THR A 224 -12.25 18.87 -12.31
CA THR A 224 -11.08 18.72 -13.17
C THR A 224 -10.50 17.30 -13.04
N ASN A 225 -9.32 17.06 -13.60
CA ASN A 225 -8.64 15.78 -13.52
C ASN A 225 -7.10 15.95 -13.44
N ALA A 226 -6.43 14.86 -13.11
CA ALA A 226 -4.97 14.83 -12.94
C ALA A 226 -4.19 15.22 -14.21
N PHE A 227 -4.72 14.93 -15.40
CA PHE A 227 -4.03 15.21 -16.66
C PHE A 227 -4.12 16.69 -17.04
N GLU A 228 -5.30 17.29 -16.89
CA GLU A 228 -5.53 18.73 -17.12
C GLU A 228 -4.65 19.60 -16.22
N ARG A 229 -4.45 19.19 -14.96
CA ARG A 229 -3.65 19.93 -13.97
C ARG A 229 -2.16 19.61 -14.01
N GLY A 230 -1.70 18.80 -14.97
CA GLY A 230 -0.30 18.41 -15.10
C GLY A 230 0.23 17.52 -13.97
N VAL A 231 -0.66 16.92 -13.17
CA VAL A 231 -0.27 15.94 -12.14
C VAL A 231 0.22 14.66 -12.82
N VAL A 232 -0.49 14.19 -13.85
CA VAL A 232 -0.01 13.15 -14.78
C VAL A 232 0.25 13.73 -16.16
N THR A 233 1.13 13.08 -16.91
CA THR A 233 1.43 13.43 -18.31
C THR A 233 0.95 12.37 -19.29
N ASP A 234 0.47 11.23 -18.81
CA ASP A 234 0.03 10.09 -19.62
C ASP A 234 -1.11 9.36 -18.89
N LEU A 235 -2.14 9.01 -19.67
CA LEU A 235 -3.37 8.35 -19.22
C LEU A 235 -3.27 6.82 -19.24
N ARG A 236 -2.16 6.26 -19.69
CA ARG A 236 -1.93 4.83 -19.57
C ARG A 236 -1.63 4.50 -18.12
N ARG A 237 -2.22 3.40 -17.64
CA ARG A 237 -1.77 2.73 -16.42
C ARG A 237 -0.63 1.79 -16.76
N VAL A 238 0.35 1.72 -15.87
CA VAL A 238 1.49 0.82 -16.01
C VAL A 238 1.60 -0.11 -14.82
N SER A 239 2.02 -1.35 -15.04
CA SER A 239 2.29 -2.27 -13.93
C SER A 239 3.69 -2.04 -13.39
N SER A 240 3.83 -2.13 -12.07
CA SER A 240 5.15 -2.29 -11.46
C SER A 240 5.69 -3.71 -11.74
N PRO A 241 7.01 -3.89 -11.82
CA PRO A 241 7.61 -5.19 -12.11
C PRO A 241 7.38 -6.23 -11.00
N ASP A 242 7.04 -5.81 -9.79
CA ASP A 242 6.77 -6.67 -8.64
C ASP A 242 5.27 -6.76 -8.31
N GLN A 243 4.38 -6.24 -9.17
CA GLN A 243 2.93 -6.22 -8.95
C GLN A 243 2.37 -7.57 -8.50
N ASP A 244 2.88 -8.65 -9.08
CA ASP A 244 2.42 -10.01 -8.80
C ASP A 244 2.71 -10.50 -7.38
N THR A 245 3.60 -9.83 -6.67
CA THR A 245 3.98 -10.12 -5.27
C THR A 245 3.26 -9.24 -4.26
N LEU A 246 2.48 -8.26 -4.71
CA LEU A 246 1.75 -7.36 -3.81
C LEU A 246 0.76 -8.14 -2.93
N PRO A 247 0.69 -7.86 -1.61
CA PRO A 247 -0.17 -8.62 -0.70
C PRO A 247 -1.63 -8.70 -1.14
N GLY A 248 -2.19 -7.59 -1.66
CA GLY A 248 -3.56 -7.57 -2.19
C GLY A 248 -3.74 -8.45 -3.43
N ARG A 249 -2.72 -8.52 -4.31
CA ARG A 249 -2.75 -9.38 -5.51
C ARG A 249 -2.65 -10.86 -5.15
N LEU A 250 -1.78 -11.21 -4.21
CA LEU A 250 -1.68 -12.56 -3.68
C LEU A 250 -2.99 -13.00 -3.01
N ARG A 251 -3.58 -12.14 -2.17
CA ARG A 251 -4.88 -12.40 -1.52
C ARG A 251 -6.00 -12.59 -2.54
N ALA A 252 -6.08 -11.73 -3.56
CA ALA A 252 -7.08 -11.86 -4.61
C ALA A 252 -6.94 -13.16 -5.44
N ARG A 253 -5.71 -13.66 -5.65
CA ARG A 253 -5.47 -14.97 -6.30
C ARG A 253 -5.85 -16.14 -5.41
N GLN A 254 -5.54 -16.06 -4.12
CA GLN A 254 -5.87 -17.10 -3.16
C GLN A 254 -7.39 -17.20 -2.95
N PHE A 255 -8.08 -16.07 -3.00
CA PHE A 255 -9.52 -15.94 -2.80
C PHE A 255 -10.17 -15.26 -4.01
N PRO A 256 -10.25 -15.95 -5.17
CA PRO A 256 -10.82 -15.38 -6.38
C PRO A 256 -12.31 -15.14 -6.21
N ALA A 257 -12.83 -14.11 -6.89
CA ALA A 257 -14.26 -13.86 -6.95
C ALA A 257 -15.00 -15.10 -7.47
N SER A 258 -16.03 -15.51 -6.73
CA SER A 258 -16.88 -16.66 -7.06
C SER A 258 -17.76 -16.43 -8.30
N GLY A 259 -17.95 -15.17 -8.69
CA GLY A 259 -18.92 -14.75 -9.72
C GLY A 259 -20.37 -14.69 -9.21
N LEU A 260 -20.61 -14.93 -7.92
CA LEU A 260 -21.96 -14.96 -7.34
C LEU A 260 -22.66 -13.59 -7.36
N ALA A 261 -21.93 -12.54 -6.99
CA ALA A 261 -22.48 -11.20 -6.77
C ALA A 261 -21.39 -10.13 -6.81
N ALA A 262 -21.79 -8.87 -7.07
CA ALA A 262 -21.00 -7.71 -6.72
C ALA A 262 -20.93 -7.56 -5.19
N LEU A 263 -19.88 -6.94 -4.67
CA LEU A 263 -19.66 -6.82 -3.22
C LEU A 263 -20.78 -6.00 -2.54
N GLU A 264 -21.32 -5.01 -3.23
CA GLU A 264 -22.36 -4.10 -2.76
C GLU A 264 -23.78 -4.66 -2.89
N ASP A 265 -23.94 -5.84 -3.52
CA ASP A 265 -25.25 -6.46 -3.71
C ASP A 265 -25.76 -7.10 -2.41
N LEU A 266 -26.49 -6.29 -1.63
CA LEU A 266 -27.09 -6.71 -0.36
C LEU A 266 -28.14 -7.81 -0.53
N GLN A 267 -28.71 -8.00 -1.71
CA GLN A 267 -29.73 -9.04 -1.94
C GLN A 267 -29.09 -10.44 -2.02
N LYS A 268 -27.80 -10.50 -2.35
CA LYS A 268 -27.02 -11.75 -2.45
C LYS A 268 -26.24 -12.09 -1.18
N LEU A 269 -26.25 -11.21 -0.19
CA LEU A 269 -25.64 -11.47 1.10
C LEU A 269 -26.42 -12.59 1.84
N PRO A 270 -25.78 -13.71 2.22
CA PRO A 270 -26.43 -14.82 2.93
C PRO A 270 -26.59 -14.52 4.43
N LEU A 271 -27.32 -13.45 4.73
CA LEU A 271 -27.52 -12.93 6.08
C LEU A 271 -28.90 -12.30 6.21
N ASP A 272 -29.73 -12.85 7.09
CA ASP A 272 -31.11 -12.40 7.29
C ASP A 272 -31.26 -11.48 8.51
N ALA A 273 -30.23 -11.41 9.36
CA ALA A 273 -30.23 -10.57 10.54
C ALA A 273 -30.08 -9.08 10.18
N ALA A 274 -31.05 -8.24 10.60
CA ALA A 274 -31.03 -6.80 10.34
C ALA A 274 -29.77 -6.09 10.88
N ALA A 275 -29.35 -6.43 12.11
CA ALA A 275 -28.10 -5.93 12.68
C ALA A 275 -26.86 -6.37 11.85
N GLY A 276 -26.97 -7.49 11.15
CA GLY A 276 -25.95 -7.98 10.23
C GLY A 276 -25.80 -7.14 8.98
N LEU A 277 -26.91 -6.68 8.41
CA LEU A 277 -26.91 -5.78 7.25
C LEU A 277 -26.24 -4.44 7.59
N GLU A 278 -26.53 -3.85 8.75
CA GLU A 278 -25.86 -2.63 9.21
C GLU A 278 -24.34 -2.85 9.36
N GLN A 279 -23.93 -3.97 9.94
CA GLN A 279 -22.52 -4.32 10.07
C GLN A 279 -21.84 -4.58 8.73
N TYR A 280 -22.57 -5.16 7.76
CA TYR A 280 -22.06 -5.34 6.41
C TYR A 280 -21.82 -4.00 5.71
N GLN A 281 -22.71 -3.02 5.87
CA GLN A 281 -22.48 -1.66 5.36
C GLN A 281 -21.22 -1.03 5.95
N ARG A 282 -20.96 -1.22 7.25
CA ARG A 282 -19.71 -0.78 7.88
C ARG A 282 -18.50 -1.52 7.31
N TYR A 283 -18.62 -2.83 7.08
CA TYR A 283 -17.58 -3.66 6.45
C TYR A 283 -17.22 -3.15 5.04
N LEU A 284 -18.20 -2.79 4.20
CA LEU A 284 -17.96 -2.22 2.87
C LEU A 284 -17.11 -0.95 2.94
N GLN A 285 -17.18 -0.23 4.06
CA GLN A 285 -16.41 0.99 4.28
C GLN A 285 -15.06 0.76 4.99
N ALA A 286 -14.79 -0.45 5.49
CA ALA A 286 -13.61 -0.75 6.28
C ALA A 286 -12.32 -0.84 5.46
N SER A 287 -11.18 -0.53 6.08
CA SER A 287 -9.86 -0.58 5.46
C SER A 287 -9.44 -2.01 5.09
N LEU A 288 -8.60 -2.16 4.07
CA LEU A 288 -7.95 -3.44 3.78
C LEU A 288 -6.78 -3.71 4.73
N PRO A 289 -6.38 -4.99 4.89
CA PRO A 289 -7.11 -6.19 4.45
C PRO A 289 -8.40 -6.38 5.27
N ARG A 290 -9.43 -7.01 4.69
CA ARG A 290 -10.70 -7.27 5.39
C ARG A 290 -11.33 -8.60 4.98
N ALA A 291 -12.15 -9.16 5.85
CA ALA A 291 -12.94 -10.35 5.56
C ALA A 291 -14.28 -10.32 6.29
N PHE A 292 -15.31 -10.87 5.65
CA PHE A 292 -16.64 -11.05 6.22
C PHE A 292 -17.03 -12.52 6.18
N ALA A 293 -17.38 -13.10 7.33
CA ALA A 293 -17.80 -14.47 7.49
C ALA A 293 -19.28 -14.55 7.89
N VAL A 294 -19.98 -15.56 7.36
CA VAL A 294 -21.38 -15.86 7.67
C VAL A 294 -21.55 -17.29 8.13
N ALA A 295 -22.51 -17.52 9.02
CA ALA A 295 -22.93 -18.85 9.43
C ALA A 295 -23.97 -19.42 8.45
N PRO A 296 -24.00 -20.74 8.20
CA PRO A 296 -25.03 -21.38 7.36
C PRO A 296 -26.49 -21.11 7.78
N THR A 297 -26.72 -20.81 9.06
CA THR A 297 -28.05 -20.42 9.58
C THR A 297 -28.50 -19.05 9.11
N ARG A 298 -27.61 -18.25 8.51
CA ARG A 298 -27.85 -16.86 8.06
C ARG A 298 -28.23 -15.89 9.19
N GLN A 299 -28.07 -16.30 10.44
CA GLN A 299 -28.36 -15.49 11.63
C GLN A 299 -27.11 -14.90 12.30
N HIS A 300 -25.93 -15.43 12.00
CA HIS A 300 -24.68 -15.03 12.64
C HIS A 300 -23.61 -14.69 11.61
N TRP A 301 -22.79 -13.71 11.98
CA TRP A 301 -21.72 -13.17 11.15
C TRP A 301 -20.60 -12.61 12.04
N ALA A 302 -19.45 -12.42 11.42
CA ALA A 302 -18.39 -11.59 11.95
C ALA A 302 -17.53 -11.03 10.82
N TRP A 303 -16.88 -9.90 11.07
CA TRP A 303 -15.93 -9.32 10.13
C TRP A 303 -14.75 -8.73 10.86
N VAL A 304 -13.64 -8.64 10.15
CA VAL A 304 -12.37 -8.09 10.63
C VAL A 304 -11.74 -7.27 9.52
N SER A 305 -11.10 -6.16 9.89
CA SER A 305 -10.36 -5.30 8.97
C SER A 305 -9.09 -4.80 9.63
N ASN A 306 -8.03 -4.58 8.84
CA ASN A 306 -6.79 -3.93 9.27
C ASN A 306 -6.21 -4.55 10.56
N ALA A 307 -6.17 -5.88 10.62
CA ALA A 307 -5.56 -6.60 11.74
C ALA A 307 -4.13 -7.03 11.40
N THR A 308 -3.30 -7.17 12.44
CA THR A 308 -1.94 -7.74 12.32
C THR A 308 -1.98 -9.23 12.01
N ASP A 309 -2.94 -9.94 12.59
CA ASP A 309 -3.20 -11.34 12.31
C ASP A 309 -4.05 -11.50 11.05
N ASP A 310 -4.12 -12.72 10.51
CA ASP A 310 -4.93 -13.02 9.34
C ASP A 310 -6.43 -12.70 9.58
N VAL A 311 -6.91 -11.65 8.91
CA VAL A 311 -8.30 -11.19 8.98
C VAL A 311 -9.30 -12.27 8.58
N ASN A 312 -8.92 -13.19 7.68
CA ASN A 312 -9.81 -14.26 7.21
C ASN A 312 -10.03 -15.27 8.35
N THR A 313 -8.94 -15.74 8.96
CA THR A 313 -8.96 -16.64 10.12
C THR A 313 -9.70 -16.02 11.30
N LEU A 314 -9.44 -14.74 11.60
CA LEU A 314 -10.12 -14.05 12.71
C LEU A 314 -11.62 -13.86 12.45
N ALA A 315 -12.03 -13.55 11.22
CA ALA A 315 -13.45 -13.39 10.87
C ALA A 315 -14.21 -14.71 11.02
N LEU A 316 -13.63 -15.82 10.53
CA LEU A 316 -14.20 -17.16 10.72
C LEU A 316 -14.33 -17.52 12.19
N LYS A 317 -13.24 -17.44 12.96
CA LYS A 317 -13.23 -17.76 14.40
C LYS A 317 -14.29 -17.00 15.18
N ARG A 318 -14.39 -15.68 14.98
CA ARG A 318 -15.39 -14.84 15.67
C ARG A 318 -16.83 -15.20 15.27
N CYS A 319 -17.05 -15.58 14.01
CA CYS A 319 -18.36 -16.03 13.55
C CYS A 319 -18.72 -17.36 14.22
N GLU A 320 -17.81 -18.32 14.23
CA GLU A 320 -18.01 -19.66 14.79
C GLU A 320 -18.26 -19.64 16.30
N GLU A 321 -17.51 -18.79 17.03
CA GLU A 321 -17.71 -18.59 18.47
C GLU A 321 -19.12 -18.10 18.82
N ARG A 322 -19.72 -17.28 17.95
CA ARG A 322 -21.08 -16.74 18.12
C ARG A 322 -22.14 -17.73 17.64
N ALA A 323 -21.91 -18.34 16.48
CA ALA A 323 -22.86 -19.24 15.83
C ALA A 323 -22.89 -20.64 16.44
N LYS A 324 -21.84 -21.02 17.20
CA LYS A 324 -21.62 -22.37 17.73
C LYS A 324 -21.63 -23.46 16.65
N GLN A 325 -21.20 -23.11 15.44
CA GLN A 325 -21.09 -23.98 14.27
C GLN A 325 -20.05 -23.42 13.29
N PRO A 326 -19.55 -24.23 12.34
CA PRO A 326 -18.63 -23.76 11.30
C PRO A 326 -19.24 -22.61 10.47
N CYS A 327 -18.42 -21.59 10.18
CA CYS A 327 -18.78 -20.49 9.30
C CYS A 327 -18.01 -20.57 7.98
N VAL A 328 -18.43 -19.77 7.00
CA VAL A 328 -17.73 -19.64 5.72
C VAL A 328 -17.48 -18.17 5.40
N LEU A 329 -16.44 -17.90 4.61
CA LEU A 329 -16.16 -16.56 4.12
C LEU A 329 -17.19 -16.18 3.07
N TYR A 330 -17.87 -15.06 3.28
CA TYR A 330 -18.68 -14.44 2.24
C TYR A 330 -17.81 -13.62 1.29
N SER A 331 -16.97 -12.76 1.86
CA SER A 331 -16.08 -11.89 1.09
C SER A 331 -14.69 -11.79 1.73
N VAL A 332 -13.69 -11.62 0.86
CA VAL A 332 -12.29 -11.37 1.19
C VAL A 332 -11.84 -10.16 0.38
N ASP A 333 -11.44 -9.11 1.10
CA ASP A 333 -11.15 -7.79 0.57
C ASP A 333 -12.31 -7.24 -0.29
N ASP A 334 -12.16 -7.27 -1.61
CA ASP A 334 -13.16 -6.77 -2.57
C ASP A 334 -13.84 -7.90 -3.36
N ASN A 335 -13.47 -9.16 -3.10
CA ASN A 335 -14.04 -10.32 -3.77
C ASN A 335 -15.15 -10.95 -2.93
N VAL A 336 -16.30 -11.21 -3.54
CA VAL A 336 -17.29 -12.17 -3.01
C VAL A 336 -16.80 -13.58 -3.32
N VAL A 337 -16.43 -14.35 -2.31
CA VAL A 337 -15.80 -15.68 -2.43
C VAL A 337 -16.75 -16.82 -2.09
N TYR A 338 -17.94 -16.48 -1.58
CA TYR A 338 -18.98 -17.42 -1.17
C TYR A 338 -19.40 -18.35 -2.30
N LYS A 339 -19.57 -19.63 -1.97
CA LYS A 339 -20.18 -20.63 -2.85
C LYS A 339 -21.36 -21.27 -2.07
N PRO A 340 -22.60 -21.20 -2.60
CA PRO A 340 -23.79 -21.66 -1.89
C PRO A 340 -23.79 -23.15 -1.55
#